data_AF-A0A5F2HVF9-F1
#
_entry.id   AF-A0A5F2HVF9-F1
#
_cell.length_a   1.000
_cell.length_b   1.000
_cell.length_c   1.000
_cell.angle_alpha   90.00
_cell.angle_beta   90.00
_cell.angle_gamma   90.00
#
_symmetry.space_group_name_H-M   'P 1'
#
loop_
_entity.id
_entity.type
_entity.pdbx_description
1 polymer ?
#
loop_
_entity_poly.entity_id
_entity_poly.type
_entity_poly.pdbx_seq_one_letter_code
_entity_poly.pdbx_strand_id
1 'polypeptide(L)'
;WVRDGRWAANGLYPIKRRVWGRRAGVLGLGRIGYEVAKRLAGFGMDIAYSDVAPKDFAPDWEFVADPVKLARRSDFLFVTLAASAATRHIVNGEVIAALGEDGMLINISRASN
;
A
#
# COMPACT_ATOMS: atom_id res chain seq x y z
N TRP A 1 25.12 7.84 -1.98
CA TRP A 1 25.98 6.93 -1.23
C TRP A 1 27.06 6.31 -2.13
N VAL A 2 26.69 5.60 -3.19
CA VAL A 2 27.67 5.01 -4.11
C VAL A 2 28.20 6.04 -5.11
N ARG A 3 27.31 6.69 -5.87
CA ARG A 3 27.70 7.64 -6.94
C ARG A 3 28.49 8.85 -6.44
N ASP A 4 28.22 9.32 -5.23
CA ASP A 4 28.87 10.48 -4.61
C ASP A 4 30.03 10.09 -3.67
N GLY A 5 30.54 8.86 -3.77
CA GLY A 5 31.74 8.40 -3.05
C GLY A 5 31.55 8.17 -1.55
N ARG A 6 30.38 8.45 -0.97
CA ARG A 6 30.11 8.31 0.47
C ARG A 6 30.25 6.88 0.99
N TRP A 7 30.18 5.86 0.14
CA TRP A 7 30.49 4.49 0.58
C TRP A 7 31.96 4.35 0.98
N ALA A 8 32.87 4.87 0.15
CA ALA A 8 34.30 4.84 0.44
C ALA A 8 34.65 5.78 1.61
N ALA A 9 34.03 6.97 1.67
CA ALA A 9 34.35 7.98 2.67
C ALA A 9 33.69 7.76 4.04
N ASN A 10 32.43 7.28 4.07
CA ASN A 10 31.61 7.23 5.27
C ASN A 10 31.21 5.80 5.68
N GLY A 11 31.62 4.79 4.90
CA GLY A 11 31.32 3.39 5.19
C GLY A 11 29.93 2.94 4.75
N LEU A 12 29.38 1.96 5.46
CA LEU A 12 28.18 1.22 5.04
C LEU A 12 26.95 2.12 4.87
N TYR A 13 26.12 1.79 3.87
CA TYR A 13 24.82 2.42 3.69
C TYR A 13 23.90 2.05 4.86
N PRO A 14 23.12 3.01 5.42
CA PRO A 14 22.27 2.72 6.56
C PRO A 14 21.27 1.59 6.29
N ILE A 15 21.05 0.74 7.29
CA ILE A 15 20.07 -0.35 7.23
C ILE A 15 18.69 0.24 6.89
N LYS A 16 17.99 -0.44 5.99
CA LYS A 16 16.63 -0.09 5.56
C LYS A 16 15.65 -1.17 6.00
N ARG A 17 14.36 -0.93 5.76
CA ARG A 17 13.28 -1.78 6.23
C ARG A 17 13.00 -2.90 5.23
N ARG A 18 12.66 -4.08 5.75
CA ARG A 18 12.24 -5.26 4.96
C ARG A 18 10.85 -5.04 4.36
N VAL A 19 10.60 -5.62 3.19
CA VAL A 19 9.27 -5.70 2.54
C VAL A 19 8.63 -7.09 2.69
N TRP A 20 9.42 -8.16 2.47
CA TRP A 20 8.94 -9.54 2.56
C TRP A 20 8.19 -9.84 3.87
N GLY A 21 7.06 -10.54 3.77
CA GLY A 21 6.29 -11.00 4.93
C GLY A 21 5.51 -9.90 5.67
N ARG A 22 5.57 -8.64 5.21
CA ARG A 22 4.86 -7.52 5.85
C ARG A 22 3.43 -7.40 5.34
N ARG A 23 2.68 -6.49 5.95
CA ARG A 23 1.26 -6.28 5.69
C ARG A 23 1.07 -5.28 4.55
N ALA A 24 0.39 -5.67 3.47
CA ALA A 24 0.00 -4.79 2.36
C ALA A 24 -1.51 -4.54 2.26
N GLY A 25 -1.91 -3.28 2.20
CA GLY A 25 -3.29 -2.85 1.95
C GLY A 25 -3.44 -2.38 0.52
N VAL A 26 -4.46 -2.84 -0.20
CA VAL A 26 -4.78 -2.41 -1.56
C VAL A 26 -6.12 -1.69 -1.57
N LEU A 27 -6.09 -0.37 -1.72
CA LEU A 27 -7.27 0.47 -1.81
C LEU A 27 -7.72 0.54 -3.28
N GLY A 28 -8.77 -0.21 -3.61
CA GLY A 28 -9.32 -0.42 -4.94
C GLY A 28 -8.78 -1.68 -5.61
N LEU A 29 -9.53 -2.77 -5.59
CA LEU A 29 -9.15 -4.07 -6.16
C LEU A 29 -9.75 -4.30 -7.55
N GLY A 30 -9.60 -3.30 -8.43
CA GLY A 30 -9.86 -3.45 -9.86
C GLY A 30 -8.71 -4.15 -10.60
N ARG A 31 -8.63 -3.98 -11.93
CA ARG A 31 -7.57 -4.59 -12.76
C ARG A 31 -6.15 -4.30 -12.26
N ILE A 32 -5.86 -3.04 -11.92
CA ILE A 32 -4.52 -2.65 -11.43
C ILE A 32 -4.29 -3.18 -10.01
N GLY A 33 -5.26 -2.99 -9.10
CA GLY A 33 -5.14 -3.44 -7.72
C GLY A 33 -4.93 -4.95 -7.60
N TYR A 34 -5.65 -5.74 -8.40
CA TYR A 34 -5.47 -7.19 -8.46
C TYR A 34 -4.04 -7.58 -8.89
N GLU A 35 -3.52 -6.96 -9.95
CA GLU A 35 -2.16 -7.23 -10.44
C GLU A 35 -1.08 -6.79 -9.44
N VAL A 36 -1.32 -5.72 -8.68
CA VAL A 36 -0.47 -5.31 -7.56
C VAL A 36 -0.50 -6.39 -6.47
N ALA A 37 -1.67 -6.77 -5.98
CA ALA A 37 -1.83 -7.78 -4.94
C ALA A 37 -1.19 -9.13 -5.32
N LYS A 38 -1.36 -9.57 -6.57
CA LYS A 38 -0.71 -10.77 -7.11
C LYS A 38 0.82 -10.72 -7.02
N ARG A 39 1.44 -9.57 -7.28
CA ARG A 39 2.90 -9.39 -7.15
C ARG A 39 3.32 -9.40 -5.68
N LEU A 40 2.55 -8.77 -4.80
CA LEU A 40 2.82 -8.74 -3.36
C LEU A 40 2.72 -10.14 -2.73
N ALA A 41 1.84 -11.00 -3.24
CA ALA A 41 1.73 -12.39 -2.80
C ALA A 41 3.03 -13.16 -3.04
N GLY A 42 3.76 -12.86 -4.12
CA GLY A 42 5.09 -13.41 -4.39
C GLY A 42 6.17 -13.01 -3.36
N PHE A 43 5.95 -11.95 -2.59
CA PHE A 43 6.79 -11.53 -1.46
C PHE A 43 6.31 -12.10 -0.11
N GLY A 44 5.34 -13.03 -0.13
CA GLY A 44 4.75 -13.62 1.06
C GLY A 44 4.05 -12.59 1.96
N MET A 45 3.55 -11.49 1.39
CA MET A 45 2.90 -10.44 2.17
C MET A 45 1.52 -10.85 2.66
N ASP A 46 1.13 -10.32 3.81
CA ASP A 46 -0.23 -10.41 4.34
C ASP A 46 -1.11 -9.33 3.70
N ILE A 47 -1.99 -9.73 2.79
CA ILE A 47 -2.73 -8.83 1.89
C ILE A 47 -4.17 -8.67 2.35
N ALA A 48 -4.58 -7.42 2.49
CA ALA A 48 -5.98 -7.02 2.60
C ALA A 48 -6.32 -5.96 1.56
N TYR A 49 -7.59 -5.80 1.24
CA TYR A 49 -8.05 -4.80 0.28
C TYR A 49 -9.35 -4.13 0.70
N SER A 50 -9.60 -2.96 0.13
CA SER A 50 -10.86 -2.23 0.25
C SER A 50 -11.39 -1.91 -1.14
N ASP A 51 -12.69 -2.05 -1.32
CA ASP A 51 -13.43 -1.75 -2.55
C ASP A 51 -14.91 -1.56 -2.17
N VAL A 52 -15.78 -1.29 -3.15
CA VAL A 52 -17.23 -1.11 -2.88
C VAL A 52 -17.90 -2.38 -2.33
N ALA A 53 -17.33 -3.55 -2.63
CA ALA A 53 -17.80 -4.86 -2.20
C ALA A 53 -16.66 -5.89 -2.29
N PRO A 54 -16.76 -7.02 -1.57
CA PRO A 54 -15.85 -8.15 -1.75
C PRO A 54 -15.80 -8.61 -3.21
N LYS A 55 -14.68 -9.22 -3.60
CA LYS A 55 -14.44 -9.74 -4.95
C LYS A 55 -14.28 -11.26 -4.89
N ASP A 56 -15.13 -11.98 -5.61
CA ASP A 56 -15.09 -13.44 -5.70
C ASP A 56 -13.75 -13.97 -6.26
N PHE A 57 -13.07 -13.17 -7.09
CA PHE A 57 -11.76 -13.50 -7.66
C PHE A 57 -10.58 -13.30 -6.69
N ALA A 58 -10.83 -12.83 -5.46
CA ALA A 58 -9.82 -12.60 -4.44
C ALA A 58 -10.16 -13.32 -3.12
N PRO A 59 -10.39 -14.66 -3.15
CA PRO A 59 -10.81 -15.41 -1.96
C PRO A 59 -9.72 -15.50 -0.90
N ASP A 60 -8.45 -15.37 -1.29
CA ASP A 60 -7.28 -15.50 -0.40
C ASP A 60 -6.93 -14.21 0.34
N TRP A 61 -7.59 -13.08 0.02
CA TRP A 61 -7.27 -11.77 0.58
C TRP A 61 -8.43 -11.23 1.41
N GLU A 62 -8.10 -10.65 2.56
CA GLU A 62 -9.11 -10.09 3.46
C GLU A 62 -9.77 -8.84 2.84
N PHE A 63 -11.11 -8.82 2.82
CA PHE A 63 -11.87 -7.62 2.48
C PHE A 63 -12.11 -6.74 3.70
N VAL A 64 -11.72 -5.48 3.61
CA VAL A 64 -11.92 -4.44 4.64
C VAL A 64 -12.64 -3.26 4.00
N ALA A 65 -13.94 -3.12 4.28
CA ALA A 65 -14.76 -2.07 3.67
C ALA A 65 -14.28 -0.63 3.96
N ASP A 66 -13.71 -0.40 5.15
CA ASP A 66 -13.30 0.92 5.62
C ASP A 66 -11.82 1.23 5.31
N PRO A 67 -11.52 2.29 4.53
CA PRO A 67 -10.14 2.69 4.20
C PRO A 67 -9.27 2.98 5.43
N VAL A 68 -9.83 3.52 6.51
CA VAL A 68 -9.09 3.82 7.75
C VAL A 68 -8.69 2.53 8.46
N LYS A 69 -9.58 1.52 8.50
CA LYS A 69 -9.25 0.20 9.04
C LYS A 69 -8.22 -0.52 8.17
N LEU A 70 -8.34 -0.43 6.85
CA LEU A 70 -7.35 -0.97 5.93
C LEU A 70 -5.97 -0.33 6.14
N ALA A 71 -5.91 0.99 6.30
CA ALA A 71 -4.67 1.70 6.57
C ALA A 71 -4.05 1.25 7.91
N ARG A 72 -4.86 1.16 8.97
CA ARG A 72 -4.40 0.73 10.31
C ARG A 72 -3.78 -0.65 10.33
N ARG A 73 -4.28 -1.57 9.51
CA ARG A 73 -3.71 -2.93 9.42
C ARG A 73 -2.51 -3.03 8.48
N SER A 74 -2.13 -1.94 7.79
CA SER A 74 -1.13 -1.95 6.72
C SER A 74 0.21 -1.35 7.11
N ASP A 75 1.27 -1.95 6.60
CA ASP A 75 2.60 -1.34 6.58
C ASP A 75 2.84 -0.57 5.27
N PHE A 76 2.22 -1.05 4.18
CA PHE A 76 2.25 -0.44 2.85
C PHE A 76 0.80 -0.31 2.36
N LEU A 77 0.37 0.90 2.01
CA LEU A 77 -0.96 1.16 1.46
C LEU A 77 -0.83 1.58 -0.01
N PHE A 78 -1.33 0.74 -0.92
CA PHE A 78 -1.37 1.01 -2.34
C PHE A 78 -2.72 1.63 -2.72
N VAL A 79 -2.71 2.75 -3.42
CA VAL A 79 -3.91 3.43 -3.91
C VAL A 79 -4.04 3.18 -5.42
N THR A 80 -5.04 2.37 -5.77
CA THR A 80 -5.30 1.90 -7.14
C THR A 80 -6.74 2.17 -7.60
N LEU A 81 -7.47 3.03 -6.87
CA LEU A 81 -8.83 3.44 -7.21
C LEU A 81 -8.90 4.29 -8.49
N ALA A 82 -9.95 4.08 -9.28
CA ALA A 82 -10.34 5.06 -10.29
C ALA A 82 -10.79 6.36 -9.60
N ALA A 83 -10.43 7.51 -10.18
CA ALA A 83 -10.88 8.79 -9.66
C ALA A 83 -12.37 9.01 -9.95
N SER A 84 -13.13 9.36 -8.92
CA SER A 84 -14.54 9.72 -8.97
C SER A 84 -14.85 10.76 -7.89
N ALA A 85 -16.04 11.33 -7.90
CA ALA A 85 -16.48 12.20 -6.81
C ALA A 85 -16.49 11.48 -5.46
N ALA A 86 -16.82 10.18 -5.44
CA ALA A 86 -16.86 9.36 -4.24
C ALA A 86 -15.48 9.00 -3.68
N THR A 87 -14.44 9.00 -4.52
CA THR A 87 -13.06 8.65 -4.12
C THR A 87 -12.17 9.87 -3.96
N ARG A 88 -12.71 11.08 -4.14
CA ARG A 88 -11.93 12.31 -3.99
C ARG A 88 -11.53 12.50 -2.53
N HIS A 89 -10.23 12.65 -2.29
CA HIS A 89 -9.64 12.72 -0.95
C HIS A 89 -10.03 11.53 -0.06
N ILE A 90 -10.22 10.35 -0.65
CA ILE A 90 -10.45 9.14 0.13
C ILE A 90 -9.25 8.82 1.00
N VAL A 91 -8.04 9.19 0.56
CA VAL A 91 -6.84 9.19 1.39
C VAL A 91 -6.72 10.55 2.09
N ASN A 92 -7.54 10.71 3.13
CA ASN A 92 -7.57 11.91 3.97
C ASN A 92 -6.56 11.82 5.15
N GLY A 93 -6.57 12.83 6.03
CA GLY A 93 -5.72 12.86 7.21
C GLY A 93 -5.94 11.69 8.18
N GLU A 94 -7.16 11.15 8.27
CA GLU A 94 -7.45 9.99 9.14
C GLU A 94 -6.83 8.71 8.59
N VAL A 95 -6.89 8.50 7.27
CA VAL A 95 -6.24 7.37 6.60
C VAL A 95 -4.71 7.45 6.76
N ILE A 96 -4.13 8.64 6.58
CA ILE A 96 -2.69 8.87 6.76
C ILE A 96 -2.28 8.63 8.21
N ALA A 97 -3.03 9.17 9.17
CA ALA A 97 -2.76 8.96 10.60
C ALA A 97 -2.90 7.48 10.99
N ALA A 98 -3.89 6.77 10.44
CA ALA A 98 -4.09 5.35 10.70
C ALA A 98 -2.98 4.48 10.11
N LEU A 99 -2.43 4.84 8.95
CA LEU A 99 -1.27 4.16 8.35
C LEU A 99 -0.01 4.28 9.22
N GLY A 100 0.09 5.37 9.99
CA GLY A 100 1.13 5.58 10.98
C GLY A 100 2.44 6.11 10.40
N GLU A 101 3.34 6.55 11.29
CA GLU A 101 4.62 7.19 10.95
C GLU A 101 5.58 6.28 10.17
N ASP A 102 5.47 4.98 10.39
CA ASP A 102 6.26 3.97 9.72
C ASP A 102 5.61 3.47 8.42
N GLY A 103 4.35 3.77 8.18
CA GLY A 103 3.65 3.27 7.01
C GLY A 103 4.12 3.94 5.71
N MET A 104 3.97 3.24 4.61
CA MET A 104 4.31 3.76 3.29
C MET A 104 3.05 3.87 2.43
N LEU A 105 2.77 5.08 1.93
CA LEU A 105 1.69 5.33 0.98
C LEU A 105 2.25 5.30 -0.45
N ILE A 106 1.64 4.48 -1.32
CA ILE A 106 2.01 4.36 -2.72
C ILE A 106 0.78 4.70 -3.57
N ASN A 107 0.72 5.91 -4.11
CA ASN A 107 -0.35 6.30 -5.01
C ASN A 107 0.10 6.16 -6.48
N ILE A 108 -0.49 5.20 -7.18
CA ILE A 108 -0.28 4.97 -8.63
C ILE A 108 -1.59 5.15 -9.43
N SER A 109 -2.51 5.93 -8.86
CA SER A 109 -3.83 6.18 -9.42
C SER A 109 -3.96 7.62 -9.96
N ARG A 110 -4.54 8.53 -9.18
CA ARG A 110 -4.69 9.96 -9.47
C ARG A 110 -4.42 10.77 -8.20
N ALA A 111 -3.92 11.98 -8.37
CA ALA A 111 -3.60 12.90 -7.26
C ALA A 111 -4.83 13.39 -6.49
N SER A 112 -6.02 13.30 -7.09
CA SER A 112 -7.28 13.69 -6.45
C SER A 112 -7.80 12.66 -5.44
N ASN A 113 -7.24 11.45 -5.42
CA ASN A 113 -7.62 10.37 -4.51
C ASN A 113 -7.00 10.57 -3.14
#